data_AF-A0A5R9FF16-F1
#
_entry.id   AF-A0A5R9FF16-F1
#
_cell.length_a   1.000
_cell.length_b   1.000
_cell.length_c   1.000
_cell.angle_alpha   90.00
_cell.angle_beta   90.00
_cell.angle_gamma   90.00
#
_symmetry.space_group_name_H-M   'P 1'
#
loop_
_entity.id
_entity.type
_entity.pdbx_description
1 polymer ?
#
loop_
_entity_poly.entity_id
_entity_poly.type
_entity_poly.pdbx_seq_one_letter_code
_entity_poly.pdbx_strand_id
1 'polypeptide(L)'
;LLHWTRRMIEIRKQNPAFGLGSYTELPSSNPAVIAFLREAPATEENGEDLVLCVHNFSRFAQPTELDLQAFDGRHPVELIGGVRFPAIGRLPYLLTLAGHGFYWFRLRRAVPTSASWRS
;
A
#
# COMPACT_ATOMS: atom_id res chain seq x y z
N LEU A 1 22.76 7.50 1.21
CA LEU A 1 22.34 6.48 2.20
C LEU A 1 21.66 7.10 3.44
N LEU A 2 22.34 7.97 4.21
CA LEU A 2 21.81 8.54 5.46
C LEU A 2 20.46 9.29 5.31
N HIS A 3 20.29 10.09 4.25
CA HIS A 3 19.02 10.78 3.99
C HIS A 3 17.87 9.81 3.68
N TRP A 4 18.17 8.69 3.01
CA TRP A 4 17.19 7.66 2.68
C TRP A 4 16.78 6.87 3.94
N THR A 5 17.74 6.50 4.78
CA THR A 5 17.47 5.88 6.09
C THR A 5 16.64 6.80 6.99
N ARG A 6 16.95 8.10 7.05
CA ARG A 6 16.15 9.08 7.80
C ARG A 6 14.72 9.18 7.26
N ARG A 7 14.53 9.22 5.94
CA ARG A 7 13.19 9.25 5.31
C ARG A 7 12.38 7.99 5.63
N MET A 8 13.00 6.82 5.66
CA MET A 8 12.33 5.56 6.02
C MET A 8 11.89 5.55 7.49
N ILE A 9 12.72 6.08 8.40
CA ILE A 9 12.35 6.23 9.83
C ILE A 9 11.19 7.20 9.99
N GLU A 10 11.21 8.32 9.26
CA GLU A 10 10.16 9.33 9.30
C GLU A 10 8.82 8.77 8.80
N ILE A 11 8.82 8.05 7.67
CA ILE A 11 7.62 7.37 7.15
C ILE A 11 7.09 6.35 8.17
N ARG A 12 7.98 5.59 8.82
CA ARG A 12 7.58 4.64 9.87
C ARG A 12 6.93 5.36 11.07
N LYS A 13 7.45 6.51 11.49
CA LYS A 13 6.87 7.30 12.59
C LYS A 13 5.48 7.86 12.24
N GLN A 14 5.28 8.24 10.98
CA GLN A 14 4.04 8.84 10.49
C GLN A 14 2.92 7.82 10.21
N ASN A 15 3.23 6.53 10.19
CA ASN A 15 2.28 5.47 9.88
C ASN A 15 2.29 4.43 11.03
N PRO A 16 1.47 4.63 12.08
CA PRO A 16 1.40 3.74 13.24
C PRO A 16 1.18 2.27 12.89
N ALA A 17 0.55 1.96 11.75
CA ALA A 17 0.42 0.60 11.21
C ALA A 17 1.75 -0.18 11.15
N PHE A 18 2.88 0.49 10.87
CA PHE A 18 4.19 -0.19 10.87
C PHE A 18 4.72 -0.56 12.26
N GLY A 19 4.28 0.10 13.33
CA GLY A 19 4.74 -0.10 14.70
C GLY A 19 3.81 -0.95 15.56
N LEU A 20 2.50 -0.74 15.43
CA LEU A 20 1.46 -1.31 16.30
C LEU A 20 0.40 -2.09 15.52
N GLY A 21 0.45 -2.07 14.19
CA GLY A 21 -0.59 -2.70 13.37
C GLY A 21 -0.57 -4.23 13.40
N SER A 22 -1.71 -4.83 13.08
CA SER A 22 -1.82 -6.26 12.80
C SER A 22 -0.96 -6.63 11.59
N TYR A 23 -0.66 -7.92 11.42
CA TYR A 23 0.01 -8.45 10.23
C TYR A 23 -0.92 -9.46 9.57
N THR A 24 -1.20 -9.25 8.29
CA THR A 24 -1.96 -10.21 7.48
C THR A 24 -1.20 -10.44 6.19
N GLU A 25 -0.68 -11.65 6.02
CA GLU A 25 -0.01 -12.03 4.77
C GLU A 25 -1.00 -12.07 3.62
N LEU A 26 -0.57 -11.61 2.45
CA LEU A 26 -1.35 -11.70 1.23
C LEU A 26 -0.66 -12.67 0.27
N PRO A 27 -1.40 -13.63 -0.31
CA PRO A 27 -0.84 -14.52 -1.31
C PRO A 27 -0.38 -13.72 -2.53
N SER A 28 0.85 -14.00 -2.95
CA SER A 28 1.49 -13.46 -4.15
C SER A 28 1.63 -14.59 -5.17
N SER A 29 1.35 -14.32 -6.44
CA SER A 29 1.61 -15.30 -7.51
C SER A 29 3.09 -15.58 -7.75
N ASN A 30 3.98 -14.71 -7.23
CA ASN A 30 5.42 -14.82 -7.37
C ASN A 30 6.10 -15.04 -6.00
N PRO A 31 6.80 -16.18 -5.77
CA PRO A 31 7.44 -16.47 -4.50
C PRO A 31 8.64 -15.56 -4.18
N ALA A 32 9.19 -14.85 -5.18
CA ALA A 32 10.22 -13.84 -4.96
C ALA A 32 9.66 -12.52 -4.41
N VAL A 33 8.33 -12.36 -4.40
CA VAL A 33 7.65 -11.17 -3.91
C VAL A 33 6.79 -11.53 -2.71
N ILE A 34 7.03 -10.85 -1.60
CA ILE A 34 6.20 -10.98 -0.38
C ILE A 34 5.29 -9.76 -0.30
N ALA A 35 4.01 -10.01 -0.06
CA ALA A 35 3.01 -8.97 0.17
C ALA A 35 2.29 -9.22 1.49
N PHE A 36 2.02 -8.14 2.23
CA PHE A 36 1.28 -8.22 3.48
C PHE A 36 0.63 -6.88 3.82
N LEU A 37 -0.42 -6.95 4.63
CA LEU A 37 -1.12 -5.79 5.16
C LEU A 37 -0.68 -5.50 6.58
N ARG A 38 -0.69 -4.21 6.90
CA ARG A 38 -0.55 -3.66 8.24
C ARG A 38 -1.75 -2.77 8.50
N GLU A 39 -2.50 -3.05 9.55
CA GLU A 39 -3.67 -2.27 9.94
C GLU A 39 -3.49 -1.77 11.37
N ALA A 40 -3.53 -0.45 11.57
CA ALA A 40 -3.61 0.14 12.90
C ALA A 40 -5.07 0.55 13.22
N PRO A 41 -5.46 0.54 14.51
CA PRO A 41 -6.75 1.06 14.94
C PRO A 41 -6.94 2.48 14.44
N ALA A 42 -8.10 2.76 13.84
CA ALA A 42 -8.43 4.10 13.41
C ALA A 42 -8.46 5.04 14.62
N THR A 43 -7.75 6.16 14.52
CA THR A 43 -7.85 7.27 15.48
C THR A 43 -8.66 8.40 14.84
N GLU A 44 -9.28 9.25 15.68
CA GLU A 44 -10.04 10.41 15.20
C GLU A 44 -9.21 11.36 14.31
N GLU A 45 -7.88 11.34 14.47
CA GLU A 45 -6.95 12.21 13.75
C GLU A 45 -6.47 11.63 12.39
N ASN A 46 -6.33 10.30 12.26
CA ASN A 46 -5.72 9.66 11.09
C ASN A 46 -6.65 8.78 10.24
N GLY A 47 -7.88 8.48 10.70
CA GLY A 47 -8.81 7.58 10.00
C GLY A 47 -8.32 6.12 9.94
N GLU A 48 -8.91 5.31 9.06
CA GLU A 48 -8.44 3.92 8.79
C GLU A 48 -6.99 3.95 8.25
N ASP A 49 -6.05 3.40 9.02
CA ASP A 49 -4.64 3.27 8.63
C ASP A 49 -4.34 1.84 8.16
N LEU A 50 -4.73 1.57 6.91
CA LEU A 50 -4.49 0.30 6.23
C LEU A 50 -3.38 0.46 5.18
N VAL A 51 -2.26 -0.22 5.43
CA VAL A 51 -1.05 -0.16 4.60
C VAL A 51 -0.78 -1.52 3.97
N LEU A 52 -0.69 -1.55 2.65
CA LEU A 52 -0.21 -2.68 1.86
C LEU A 52 1.30 -2.53 1.62
N CYS A 53 2.06 -3.52 2.07
CA CYS A 53 3.50 -3.62 1.86
C CYS A 53 3.78 -4.70 0.82
N VAL A 54 4.59 -4.39 -0.20
CA VAL A 54 5.00 -5.33 -1.24
C VAL A 54 6.52 -5.23 -1.41
N HIS A 55 7.22 -6.34 -1.28
CA HIS A 55 8.68 -6.40 -1.28
C HIS A 55 9.18 -7.44 -2.27
N ASN A 56 10.04 -7.02 -3.20
CA ASN A 56 10.75 -7.93 -4.10
C ASN A 56 12.10 -8.33 -3.49
N PHE A 57 12.30 -9.61 -3.25
CA PHE A 57 13.57 -10.16 -2.73
C PHE A 57 14.54 -10.57 -3.84
N SER A 58 14.10 -10.60 -5.09
CA SER A 58 14.97 -10.80 -6.25
C SER A 58 15.78 -9.54 -6.55
N ARG A 59 17.02 -9.74 -7.03
CA ARG A 59 17.84 -8.66 -7.60
C ARG A 59 17.37 -8.19 -8.98
N PHE A 60 16.43 -8.91 -9.58
CA PHE A 60 15.86 -8.61 -10.90
C PHE A 60 14.44 -8.05 -10.77
N ALA A 61 13.96 -7.39 -11.83
CA ALA A 61 12.57 -6.98 -11.89
C ALA A 61 11.65 -8.21 -11.83
N GLN A 62 10.56 -8.10 -11.09
CA GLN A 62 9.59 -9.18 -10.89
C GLN A 62 8.16 -8.65 -10.99
N PRO A 63 7.28 -9.32 -11.76
CA PRO A 63 5.85 -9.12 -11.67
C PRO A 63 5.27 -9.94 -10.51
N THR A 64 4.18 -9.45 -9.92
CA THR A 64 3.31 -10.25 -9.05
C THR A 64 1.85 -9.83 -9.23
N GLU A 65 0.96 -10.78 -9.05
CA GLU A 65 -0.47 -10.55 -8.93
C GLU A 65 -0.89 -10.78 -7.48
N LEU A 66 -1.66 -9.84 -6.93
CA LEU A 66 -2.16 -9.89 -5.56
C LEU A 66 -3.69 -9.99 -5.56
N ASP A 67 -4.23 -10.89 -4.75
CA ASP A 67 -5.66 -10.91 -4.47
C ASP A 67 -6.01 -9.80 -3.47
N LEU A 68 -6.62 -8.73 -3.97
CA LEU A 68 -7.04 -7.57 -3.19
C LEU A 68 -8.56 -7.38 -3.22
N GLN A 69 -9.35 -8.37 -3.63
CA GLN A 69 -10.80 -8.22 -3.86
C GLN A 69 -11.56 -7.71 -2.62
N ALA A 70 -11.09 -8.03 -1.42
CA ALA A 70 -11.65 -7.52 -0.16
C ALA A 70 -11.60 -5.99 -0.03
N PHE A 71 -10.79 -5.32 -0.86
CA PHE A 71 -10.55 -3.88 -0.88
C PHE A 71 -11.08 -3.22 -2.16
N ASP A 72 -12.01 -3.86 -2.87
CA ASP A 72 -12.65 -3.34 -4.09
C ASP A 72 -13.11 -1.88 -3.92
N GLY A 73 -12.82 -1.05 -4.93
CA GLY A 73 -13.09 0.38 -4.92
C GLY A 73 -12.12 1.26 -4.09
N ARG A 74 -11.18 0.67 -3.34
CA ARG A 74 -10.09 1.43 -2.71
C ARG A 74 -8.98 1.76 -3.71
N HIS A 75 -8.28 2.85 -3.47
CA HIS A 75 -7.10 3.25 -4.24
C HIS A 75 -5.83 3.07 -3.41
N PRO A 76 -4.84 2.34 -3.92
CA PRO A 76 -3.51 2.34 -3.35
C PRO A 76 -2.85 3.70 -3.60
N VAL A 77 -2.38 4.34 -2.54
CA VAL A 77 -1.60 5.60 -2.63
C VAL A 77 -0.22 5.35 -2.07
N GLU A 78 0.80 5.51 -2.91
CA GLU A 78 2.19 5.24 -2.57
C GLU A 78 2.67 6.23 -1.50
N LEU A 79 3.26 5.73 -0.40
CA LEU A 79 3.55 6.52 0.81
C LEU A 79 4.77 7.44 0.68
N ILE A 80 5.73 7.15 -0.22
CA ILE A 80 6.96 7.93 -0.36
C ILE A 80 6.72 9.18 -1.22
N GLY A 81 6.02 9.03 -2.34
CA GLY A 81 5.78 10.03 -3.37
C GLY A 81 4.33 10.49 -3.49
N GLY A 82 3.40 9.86 -2.78
CA GLY A 82 1.99 10.25 -2.76
C GLY A 82 1.22 9.88 -4.04
N VAL A 83 1.80 9.06 -4.92
CA VAL A 83 1.21 8.73 -6.22
C VAL A 83 0.04 7.78 -6.05
N ARG A 84 -1.11 8.13 -6.62
CA ARG A 84 -2.32 7.30 -6.62
C ARG A 84 -2.27 6.29 -7.76
N PHE A 85 -2.46 5.03 -7.41
CA PHE A 85 -2.56 3.92 -8.35
C PHE A 85 -4.03 3.65 -8.75
N PRO A 86 -4.27 2.86 -9.81
CA PRO A 86 -5.60 2.42 -10.21
C PRO A 86 -6.43 1.87 -9.05
N ALA A 87 -7.75 1.99 -9.15
CA ALA A 87 -8.65 1.41 -8.16
C ALA A 87 -8.44 -0.12 -8.11
N ILE A 88 -8.50 -0.67 -6.91
CA ILE A 88 -8.62 -2.11 -6.73
C ILE A 88 -9.98 -2.53 -7.27
N GLY A 89 -9.96 -3.54 -8.14
CA GLY A 89 -11.15 -4.13 -8.72
C GLY A 89 -11.37 -5.55 -8.21
N ARG A 90 -12.14 -6.33 -8.99
CA ARG A 90 -12.38 -7.76 -8.72
C ARG A 90 -11.35 -8.69 -9.34
N LEU A 91 -10.46 -8.18 -10.19
CA LEU A 91 -9.38 -8.94 -10.81
C LEU A 91 -8.11 -8.88 -9.95
N PRO A 92 -7.21 -9.88 -10.06
CA PRO A 92 -5.91 -9.81 -9.41
C PRO A 92 -5.18 -8.52 -9.75
N TYR A 93 -4.61 -7.89 -8.73
CA TYR A 93 -3.96 -6.60 -8.85
C TYR A 93 -2.49 -6.79 -9.25
N LEU A 94 -2.17 -6.51 -10.52
CA LEU A 94 -0.84 -6.67 -11.06
C LEU A 94 0.09 -5.53 -10.61
N LEU A 95 1.27 -5.90 -10.10
CA LEU A 95 2.36 -4.99 -9.78
C LEU A 95 3.66 -5.48 -10.40
N THR A 96 4.49 -4.53 -10.86
CA THR A 96 5.85 -4.80 -11.31
C THR A 96 6.83 -4.05 -10.44
N LEU A 97 7.77 -4.76 -9.82
CA LEU A 97 8.76 -4.18 -8.94
C LEU A 97 10.15 -4.29 -9.57
N ALA A 98 10.97 -3.25 -9.45
CA ALA A 98 12.40 -3.33 -9.75
C ALA A 98 13.11 -4.32 -8.80
N GLY A 99 14.34 -4.71 -9.13
CA GLY A 99 15.17 -5.55 -8.26
C GLY A 99 15.38 -4.90 -6.89
N HIS A 100 15.15 -5.67 -5.82
CA HIS A 100 15.12 -5.19 -4.43
C HIS A 100 14.16 -4.01 -4.17
N GLY A 101 13.22 -3.78 -5.09
CA GLY A 101 12.21 -2.75 -4.98
C GLY A 101 11.13 -3.11 -3.97
N PHE A 102 10.46 -2.08 -3.47
CA PHE A 102 9.31 -2.24 -2.59
C PHE A 102 8.30 -1.13 -2.85
N TYR A 103 7.05 -1.39 -2.47
CA TYR A 103 6.00 -0.40 -2.39
C TYR A 103 5.34 -0.46 -1.03
N TRP A 104 5.03 0.73 -0.50
CA TRP A 104 4.11 0.88 0.62
C TRP A 104 2.94 1.72 0.17
N PHE A 105 1.77 1.12 0.12
CA PHE A 105 0.54 1.78 -0.30
C PHE A 105 -0.39 1.95 0.88
N ARG A 106 -0.91 3.16 1.07
CA ARG A 106 -2.09 3.35 1.90
C ARG A 106 -3.35 3.11 1.08
N LEU A 107 -4.23 2.23 1.54
CA LEU A 107 -5.46 1.87 0.84
C LEU A 107 -6.59 2.81 1.23
N ARG A 108 -6.77 3.88 0.45
CA ARG A 108 -7.81 4.88 0.71
C ARG A 108 -9.12 4.50 0.02
N ARG A 109 -10.24 4.57 0.75
CA ARG A 109 -11.56 4.56 0.11
C ARG A 109 -11.66 5.77 -0.82
N ALA A 110 -12.26 5.58 -2.00
CA ALA A 110 -12.64 6.70 -2.83
C ALA A 110 -13.63 7.55 -2.01
N VAL A 111 -13.29 8.81 -1.75
CA VAL A 111 -14.31 9.76 -1.28
C VAL A 111 -15.26 9.92 -2.46
N PRO A 112 -16.56 9.59 -2.33
CA PRO A 112 -17.50 9.92 -3.39
C PRO A 112 -17.41 11.44 -3.56
N THR A 113 -16.94 11.88 -4.73
CA THR A 113 -17.05 13.28 -5.10
C THR A 113 -18.53 13.59 -5.03
N SER A 114 -18.96 14.30 -3.99
CA SER A 114 -20.25 14.96 -4.01
C SER A 114 -20.17 15.90 -5.21
N ALA A 115 -20.83 15.51 -6.30
CA ALA A 115 -20.97 16.36 -7.45
C ALA A 115 -21.70 17.62 -6.95
N SER A 116 -20.95 18.68 -6.69
CA SER A 116 -21.49 20.00 -6.46
C SER A 116 -21.95 20.53 -7.81
N TRP A 117 -23.12 20.07 -8.24
CA TRP A 117 -23.89 20.80 -9.24
C TRP A 117 -24.26 22.14 -8.60
N ARG A 118 -23.59 23.21 -9.03
CA ARG A 118 -23.98 24.60 -8.81
C ARG A 118 -24.13 25.17 -10.22
N SER A 119 -25.37 25.25 -10.69
CA SER A 119 -26.26 26.43 -10.68
C SER A 119 -26.00 27.31 -11.89
#